data_AF-A0A6I7ZBJ1-F1
#
_entry.id   AF-A0A6I7ZBJ1-F1
#
_cell.length_a   1.000
_cell.length_b   1.000
_cell.length_c   1.000
_cell.angle_alpha   90.00
_cell.angle_beta   90.00
_cell.angle_gamma   90.00
#
_symmetry.space_group_name_H-M   'P 1'
#
loop_
_entity.id
_entity.type
_entity.pdbx_description
1 polymer ?
#
loop_
_entity_poly.entity_id
_entity_poly.type
_entity_poly.pdbx_seq_one_letter_code
_entity_poly.pdbx_strand_id
1 'polypeptide(L)'
;MKLIETPLNSNVNLETLYPNLTKYFFDKRPAVKLLKLFAYDRTKIIYADRFDTIDLLLLNRKRKISHQEVDTIIHRLLKVDREDVTVDVGYKKQIIEAGLRPKESYKDIIAVEYKIPKE
;
A
#
# COMPACT_ATOMS: atom_id res chain seq x y z
N MET A 1 -16.55 -7.66 -8.89
CA MET A 1 -15.97 -6.29 -8.89
C MET A 1 -14.66 -6.28 -9.69
N LYS A 2 -14.40 -5.22 -10.47
CA LYS A 2 -13.21 -5.12 -11.35
C LYS A 2 -12.12 -4.28 -10.67
N LEU A 3 -10.88 -4.78 -10.67
CA LEU A 3 -9.69 -4.04 -10.24
C LEU A 3 -9.24 -3.22 -11.45
N ILE A 4 -9.01 -1.93 -11.26
CA ILE A 4 -8.62 -1.02 -12.35
C ILE A 4 -7.30 -0.36 -11.95
N GLU A 5 -6.31 -0.43 -12.83
CA GLU A 5 -5.05 0.31 -12.71
C GLU A 5 -5.35 1.79 -12.98
N THR A 6 -4.97 2.67 -12.07
CA THR A 6 -5.15 4.12 -12.27
C THR A 6 -3.90 4.64 -12.98
N PRO A 7 -4.02 5.17 -14.21
CA PRO A 7 -2.85 5.67 -14.94
C PRO A 7 -2.24 6.85 -14.19
N LEU A 8 -0.95 6.74 -13.87
CA LEU A 8 -0.14 7.86 -13.40
C LEU A 8 0.19 8.70 -14.64
N ASN A 9 -0.70 9.63 -14.98
CA ASN A 9 -0.49 10.54 -16.09
C ASN A 9 0.50 11.63 -15.67
N SER A 10 1.76 11.43 -16.07
CA SER A 10 2.93 12.33 -15.97
C SER A 10 3.96 11.92 -14.92
N ASN A 11 5.20 12.33 -15.15
CA ASN A 11 6.37 12.24 -14.26
C ASN A 11 6.11 12.93 -12.91
N VAL A 12 5.25 12.33 -12.09
CA VAL A 12 4.85 12.87 -10.81
C VAL A 12 5.90 12.43 -9.79
N ASN A 13 6.81 13.35 -9.51
CA ASN A 13 7.82 13.19 -8.47
C ASN A 13 7.12 13.08 -7.11
N LEU A 14 7.27 11.94 -6.43
CA LEU A 14 6.61 11.64 -5.16
C LEU A 14 7.00 12.64 -4.05
N GLU A 15 8.20 13.20 -4.14
CA GLU A 15 8.71 14.27 -3.29
C GLU A 15 7.84 15.53 -3.33
N THR A 16 7.23 15.83 -4.49
CA THR A 16 6.37 17.00 -4.66
C THR A 16 4.96 16.77 -4.12
N LEU A 17 4.44 15.55 -4.22
CA LEU A 17 3.07 15.26 -3.77
C LEU A 17 2.96 14.98 -2.27
N TYR A 18 3.95 14.32 -1.67
CA TYR A 18 3.87 13.85 -0.27
C TYR A 18 5.21 13.90 0.47
N PRO A 19 5.85 15.09 0.59
CA PRO A 19 7.22 15.24 1.12
C PRO A 19 7.44 14.69 2.54
N ASN A 20 6.39 14.61 3.37
CA ASN A 20 6.50 14.12 4.75
C ASN A 20 6.28 12.61 4.88
N LEU A 21 5.55 11.98 3.96
CA LEU A 21 5.32 10.53 3.94
C LEU A 21 6.51 9.80 3.31
N THR A 22 7.09 10.41 2.28
CA THR A 22 8.28 9.91 1.59
C THR A 22 9.48 9.85 2.53
N LYS A 23 9.71 10.88 3.36
CA LYS A 23 10.84 10.88 4.29
C LYS A 23 10.88 9.64 5.19
N TYR A 24 9.80 9.29 5.88
CA TYR A 24 9.79 8.12 6.78
C TYR A 24 9.82 6.77 6.03
N PHE A 25 9.26 6.73 4.82
CA PHE A 25 9.16 5.51 4.02
C PHE A 25 10.46 5.20 3.24
N PHE A 26 11.22 6.23 2.85
CA PHE A 26 12.52 6.10 2.18
C PHE A 26 13.69 6.02 3.16
N ASP A 27 13.63 6.64 4.34
CA ASP A 27 14.72 6.56 5.34
C ASP A 27 15.02 5.13 5.78
N LYS A 28 14.00 4.26 5.82
CA LYS A 28 14.17 2.87 6.26
C LYS A 28 14.59 1.91 5.14
N ARG A 29 14.22 2.18 3.87
CA ARG A 29 14.60 1.37 2.68
C ARG A 29 14.51 2.24 1.41
N PRO A 30 15.64 2.69 0.82
CA PRO A 30 15.68 3.80 -0.14
C PRO A 30 15.25 3.45 -1.58
N ALA A 31 15.18 2.17 -1.97
CA ALA A 31 15.01 1.78 -3.37
C ALA A 31 13.61 1.19 -3.65
N VAL A 32 12.71 2.03 -4.18
CA VAL A 32 11.43 1.58 -4.76
C VAL A 32 11.63 1.44 -6.27
N LYS A 33 11.52 0.21 -6.78
CA LYS A 33 11.67 -0.13 -8.20
C LYS A 33 10.48 0.35 -9.01
N LEU A 34 9.28 0.21 -8.46
CA LEU A 34 8.04 0.54 -9.16
C LEU A 34 6.96 0.97 -8.17
N LEU A 35 6.28 2.08 -8.46
CA LEU A 35 5.10 2.49 -7.72
C LEU A 35 3.89 2.47 -8.64
N LYS A 36 2.82 1.81 -8.22
CA LYS A 36 1.55 1.78 -8.93
C LYS A 36 0.39 2.11 -8.00
N LEU A 37 -0.62 2.76 -8.54
CA LEU A 37 -1.86 3.07 -7.82
C LEU A 37 -2.99 2.23 -8.41
N PHE A 38 -3.61 1.43 -7.56
CA PHE A 38 -4.79 0.65 -7.91
C PHE A 38 -5.99 1.14 -7.11
N ALA A 39 -7.17 0.96 -7.69
CA ALA A 39 -8.42 1.15 -7.01
C ALA A 39 -9.21 -0.16 -7.03
N TYR A 40 -9.68 -0.57 -5.85
CA TYR A 40 -10.64 -1.65 -5.69
C TYR A 40 -11.88 -1.08 -5.01
N ASP A 41 -12.93 -0.83 -5.80
CA ASP A 41 -14.14 -0.11 -5.35
C ASP A 41 -13.77 1.27 -4.76
N ARG A 42 -13.94 1.45 -3.44
CA ARG A 42 -13.61 2.67 -2.69
C ARG A 42 -12.29 2.57 -1.90
N THR A 43 -11.61 1.42 -2.00
CA THR A 43 -10.30 1.20 -1.39
C THR A 43 -9.22 1.59 -2.38
N LYS A 44 -8.39 2.57 -2.01
CA LYS A 44 -7.18 2.92 -2.75
C LYS A 44 -6.07 2.00 -2.31
N ILE A 45 -5.30 1.49 -3.26
CA ILE A 45 -4.20 0.56 -3.02
C ILE A 45 -2.95 1.20 -3.59
N ILE A 46 -1.96 1.41 -2.75
CA ILE A 46 -0.62 1.83 -3.17
C ILE A 46 0.21 0.57 -3.26
N TYR A 47 0.69 0.26 -4.45
CA TYR A 47 1.60 -0.84 -4.72
C TYR A 47 3.01 -0.27 -4.83
N ALA A 48 3.92 -0.73 -3.97
CA ALA A 48 5.32 -0.36 -3.98
C ALA A 48 6.16 -1.62 -4.14
N ASP A 49 6.71 -1.80 -5.34
CA ASP A 49 7.70 -2.83 -5.63
C ASP A 49 9.07 -2.35 -5.17
N ARG A 50 9.73 -3.16 -4.36
CA ARG A 50 11.12 -3.02 -3.98
C ARG A 50 11.85 -4.28 -4.43
N PHE A 51 13.15 -4.16 -4.65
CA PHE A 51 13.97 -5.26 -5.18
C PHE A 51 13.84 -6.58 -4.40
N ASP A 52 13.61 -6.49 -3.08
CA ASP A 52 13.47 -7.66 -2.21
C ASP A 52 12.03 -7.88 -1.69
N THR A 53 11.18 -6.85 -1.72
CA THR A 53 9.84 -6.89 -1.09
C THR A 53 8.81 -6.13 -1.92
N ILE A 54 7.56 -6.59 -1.91
CA ILE A 54 6.43 -5.85 -2.44
C ILE A 54 5.55 -5.41 -1.28
N ASP A 55 5.37 -4.10 -1.15
CA ASP A 55 4.54 -3.48 -0.12
C ASP A 55 3.22 -3.00 -0.73
N LEU A 56 2.10 -3.41 -0.15
CA LEU A 56 0.77 -2.90 -0.48
C LEU A 56 0.22 -2.10 0.69
N LEU A 57 -0.19 -0.86 0.43
CA LEU A 57 -0.92 -0.05 1.39
C LEU A 57 -2.36 0.11 0.94
N LEU A 58 -3.29 -0.47 1.70
CA LEU A 58 -4.71 -0.39 1.43
C LEU A 58 -5.34 0.70 2.30
N LEU A 59 -6.03 1.63 1.66
CA LEU A 59 -6.57 2.84 2.27
C LEU A 59 -8.06 2.95 1.98
N ASN A 60 -8.88 2.99 3.01
CA ASN A 60 -10.32 3.23 2.86
C ASN A 60 -10.79 4.38 3.76
N ARG A 61 -11.54 5.31 3.17
CA ARG A 61 -12.05 6.50 3.86
C ARG A 61 -13.39 6.29 4.54
N LYS A 62 -14.22 5.37 4.03
CA LYS A 62 -15.64 5.27 4.42
C LYS A 62 -15.94 4.05 5.28
N ARG A 63 -15.24 2.93 5.08
CA ARG A 63 -15.48 1.67 5.79
C ARG A 63 -14.17 1.00 6.24
N LYS A 64 -14.32 0.03 7.15
CA LYS A 64 -13.27 -0.93 7.46
C LYS A 64 -13.10 -1.88 6.27
N ILE A 65 -11.88 -2.22 5.93
CA ILE A 65 -11.58 -3.14 4.83
C ILE A 65 -11.81 -4.56 5.35
N SER A 66 -12.62 -5.34 4.64
CA SER A 66 -12.90 -6.72 5.05
C SER A 66 -11.74 -7.65 4.70
N HIS A 67 -11.58 -8.77 5.44
CA HIS A 67 -10.52 -9.74 5.14
C HIS A 67 -10.65 -10.28 3.71
N GLN A 68 -11.86 -10.63 3.26
CA GLN A 68 -12.11 -11.08 1.90
C GLN A 68 -11.66 -10.09 0.82
N GLU A 69 -11.78 -8.77 1.07
CA GLU A 69 -11.25 -7.75 0.15
C GLU A 69 -9.73 -7.79 0.11
N VAL A 70 -9.07 -7.88 1.27
CA VAL A 70 -7.61 -7.99 1.37
C VAL A 70 -7.11 -9.24 0.64
N ASP A 71 -7.71 -10.39 0.92
CA ASP A 71 -7.42 -11.67 0.26
C ASP A 71 -7.58 -11.58 -1.26
N THR A 72 -8.67 -10.97 -1.75
CA THR A 72 -8.89 -10.77 -3.20
C THR A 72 -7.84 -9.86 -3.82
N ILE A 73 -7.42 -8.81 -3.11
CA ILE A 73 -6.41 -7.86 -3.58
C ILE A 73 -5.04 -8.53 -3.66
N ILE A 74 -4.65 -9.29 -2.63
CA ILE A 74 -3.39 -10.06 -2.58
C ILE A 74 -3.36 -11.04 -3.76
N HIS A 75 -4.38 -11.89 -3.88
CA HIS A 75 -4.43 -12.91 -4.92
C HIS A 75 -4.40 -12.30 -6.33
N ARG A 76 -5.03 -11.14 -6.54
CA ARG A 76 -5.07 -10.49 -7.86
C ARG A 76 -3.79 -9.70 -8.19
N LEU A 77 -3.17 -9.03 -7.21
CA LEU A 77 -1.99 -8.19 -7.44
C LEU A 77 -0.68 -8.97 -7.36
N LEU A 78 -0.55 -9.81 -6.34
CA LEU A 78 0.69 -10.53 -6.04
C LEU A 78 0.68 -11.95 -6.61
N LYS A 79 -0.49 -12.49 -6.96
CA LYS A 79 -0.67 -13.90 -7.40
C LYS A 79 -0.15 -14.93 -6.39
N VAL A 80 -0.17 -14.57 -5.11
CA VAL A 80 0.18 -15.43 -3.98
C VAL A 80 -1.01 -15.57 -3.05
N ASP A 81 -0.92 -16.55 -2.16
CA ASP A 81 -1.91 -16.73 -1.11
C ASP A 81 -1.61 -15.85 0.10
N ARG A 82 -2.60 -15.70 0.97
CA ARG A 82 -2.47 -14.87 2.17
C ARG A 82 -1.40 -15.37 3.14
N GLU A 83 -1.07 -16.66 3.08
CA GLU A 83 -0.11 -17.31 3.97
C GLU A 83 1.33 -16.85 3.69
N ASP A 84 1.61 -16.45 2.45
CA ASP A 84 2.93 -15.99 2.02
C ASP A 84 3.17 -14.49 2.29
N VAL A 85 2.15 -13.77 2.77
CA VAL A 85 2.21 -12.32 3.00
C VAL A 85 1.98 -11.95 4.44
N THR A 86 2.70 -10.92 4.90
CA THR A 86 2.53 -10.36 6.24
C THR A 86 1.48 -9.25 6.17
N VAL A 87 0.28 -9.51 6.71
CA VAL A 87 -0.83 -8.54 6.75
C VAL A 87 -0.89 -7.85 8.10
N ASP A 88 -0.67 -6.54 8.12
CA ASP A 88 -0.80 -5.69 9.31
C ASP A 88 -2.12 -4.89 9.27
N VAL A 89 -3.12 -5.39 10.00
CA VAL A 89 -4.44 -4.76 10.15
C VAL A 89 -4.42 -3.59 11.16
N GLY A 90 -3.37 -3.48 11.97
CA GLY A 90 -3.19 -2.45 13.01
C GLY A 90 -2.43 -1.22 12.52
N TYR A 91 -1.99 -1.22 11.26
CA TYR A 91 -1.05 -0.24 10.71
C TYR A 91 -1.50 1.22 10.89
N LYS A 92 -2.80 1.50 10.83
CA LYS A 92 -3.35 2.84 11.14
C LYS A 92 -2.89 3.38 12.50
N LYS A 93 -2.92 2.56 13.55
CA LYS A 93 -2.51 2.98 14.90
C LYS A 93 -1.00 3.26 14.93
N GLN A 94 -0.21 2.40 14.29
CA GLN A 94 1.24 2.54 14.20
C GLN A 94 1.67 3.82 13.47
N ILE A 95 1.01 4.16 12.35
CA ILE A 95 1.28 5.41 11.62
C ILE A 95 0.98 6.64 12.50
N ILE A 96 -0.16 6.64 13.21
CA ILE A 96 -0.56 7.74 14.08
C ILE A 96 0.41 7.88 15.26
N GLU A 97 0.83 6.77 15.84
CA GLU A 97 1.81 6.71 16.94
C GLU A 97 3.21 7.14 16.48
N ALA A 98 3.58 6.83 15.24
CA ALA A 98 4.80 7.30 14.59
C ALA A 98 4.73 8.80 14.18
N GLY A 99 3.65 9.51 14.50
CA GLY A 99 3.50 10.94 14.25
C GLY A 99 3.14 11.32 12.82
N LEU A 100 2.94 10.34 11.94
CA LEU A 100 2.52 10.56 10.57
C LEU A 100 1.00 10.80 10.54
N ARG A 101 0.58 12.06 10.42
CA ARG A 101 -0.84 12.37 10.22
C ARG A 101 -1.14 12.38 8.73
N PRO A 102 -1.86 11.38 8.19
CA PRO A 102 -2.28 11.43 6.80
C PRO A 102 -3.10 12.69 6.56
N LYS A 103 -2.86 13.36 5.42
CA LYS A 103 -3.55 14.61 5.02
C LYS A 103 -5.07 14.45 4.94
N GLU A 104 -5.54 13.21 4.79
CA GLU A 104 -6.95 12.86 4.67
C GLU A 104 -7.35 11.89 5.78
N SER A 105 -8.59 12.02 6.26
CA SER A 105 -9.14 11.13 7.28
C SER A 105 -9.47 9.77 6.67
N TYR A 106 -8.64 8.77 6.94
CA TYR A 106 -8.87 7.38 6.56
C TYR A 106 -9.57 6.65 7.71
N LYS A 107 -10.65 5.94 7.41
CA LYS A 107 -11.33 5.10 8.41
C LYS A 107 -10.49 3.89 8.74
N ASP A 108 -9.83 3.32 7.73
CA ASP A 108 -9.03 2.11 7.87
C ASP A 108 -7.80 2.15 6.96
N ILE A 109 -6.68 1.63 7.48
CA ILE A 109 -5.40 1.52 6.77
C ILE A 109 -4.81 0.15 7.13
N ILE A 110 -4.53 -0.65 6.09
CA ILE A 110 -3.91 -1.97 6.21
C ILE A 110 -2.63 -1.96 5.39
N ALA A 111 -1.55 -2.47 5.96
CA ALA A 111 -0.31 -2.73 5.23
C ALA A 111 -0.18 -4.23 4.96
N VAL A 112 0.34 -4.57 3.79
CA VAL A 112 0.71 -5.94 3.43
C VAL A 112 2.13 -5.91 2.91
N GLU A 113 3.03 -6.69 3.51
CA GLU A 113 4.40 -6.90 3.02
C GLU A 113 4.49 -8.32 2.45
N TYR A 114 4.95 -8.44 1.21
CA TYR A 114 5.33 -9.70 0.58
C TYR A 114 6.83 -9.71 0.35
N LYS A 115 7.52 -10.77 0.77
CA LYS A 115 8.95 -10.93 0.50
C LYS A 115 9.11 -11.73 -0.78
N ILE A 116 9.74 -11.14 -1.79
CA ILE A 116 10.01 -11.84 -3.03
C ILE A 116 11.09 -12.90 -2.73
N PRO A 117 10.82 -14.21 -2.92
CA PRO A 117 11.87 -15.21 -2.83
C PRO A 117 12.93 -14.90 -3.89
N LYS A 118 14.19 -14.74 -3.46
CA LYS A 118 15.32 -14.63 -4.39
C LYS A 118 15.54 -16.01 -5.00
N GLU A 119 15.23 -16.15 -6.29
CA GLU A 119 15.74 -17.24 -7.13
C GLU A 119 17.28 -17.22 -7.19
#